data_AF-A0A1E8CPH6-F1
#
_entry.id   AF-A0A1E8CPH6-F1
#
_cell.length_a   1.000
_cell.length_b   1.000
_cell.length_c   1.000
_cell.angle_alpha   90.00
_cell.angle_beta   90.00
_cell.angle_gamma   90.00
#
_symmetry.space_group_name_H-M   'P 1'
#
loop_
_entity.id
_entity.type
_entity.pdbx_description
1 polymer ?
#
loop_
_entity_poly.entity_id
_entity_poly.type
_entity_poly.pdbx_seq_one_letter_code
_entity_poly.pdbx_strand_id
1 'polypeptide(L)' 'MTEFVDQIRKRVSDALHDLDQARAAGDDYAAQVHTGELESFARLATENGLTVPELAPFRAA' A
#
# COMPACT_ATOMS: atom_id res chain seq x y z
N MET A 1 16.49 -11.60 5.36
CA MET A 1 15.63 -10.98 4.32
C MET A 1 14.13 -11.15 4.58
N THR A 2 13.68 -12.07 5.44
CA THR A 2 12.27 -12.24 5.80
C THR A 2 11.68 -11.04 6.55
N GLU A 3 12.42 -10.44 7.49
CA GLU A 3 11.92 -9.30 8.28
C GLU A 3 11.50 -8.09 7.44
N PHE A 4 12.20 -7.79 6.34
CA PHE A 4 11.83 -6.70 5.44
C PHE A 4 10.51 -6.98 4.70
N VAL A 5 10.34 -8.22 4.23
CA VAL A 5 9.12 -8.65 3.54
C VAL A 5 7.94 -8.65 4.50
N ASP A 6 8.13 -9.14 5.73
CA ASP A 6 7.08 -9.15 6.75
C ASP A 6 6.68 -7.73 7.17
N GLN A 7 7.65 -6.82 7.29
CA GLN A 7 7.37 -5.40 7.56
C GLN A 7 6.64 -4.72 6.39
N ILE A 8 7.02 -4.98 5.14
CA ILE A 8 6.30 -4.47 3.97
C ILE A 8 4.87 -4.97 3.98
N ARG A 9 4.65 -6.27 4.17
CA ARG A 9 3.30 -6.85 4.15
C ARG A 9 2.42 -6.25 5.24
N LYS A 10 2.96 -6.08 6.45
CA LYS A 10 2.22 -5.45 7.54
C LYS A 10 1.81 -4.02 7.17
N ARG A 11 2.75 -3.19 6.72
CA ARG A 11 2.47 -1.79 6.35
C ARG A 11 1.48 -1.67 5.19
N VAL A 12 1.56 -2.57 4.21
CA VAL A 12 0.60 -2.65 3.10
C VAL A 12 -0.79 -2.99 3.62
N SER A 13 -0.90 -3.97 4.52
CA SER A 13 -2.18 -4.33 5.14
C SER A 13 -2.78 -3.18 5.94
N ASP A 14 -1.97 -2.47 6.72
CA ASP A 14 -2.40 -1.33 7.52
C ASP A 14 -2.89 -0.19 6.60
N ALA A 15 -2.12 0.19 5.58
CA ALA A 15 -2.49 1.25 4.64
C ALA A 15 -3.73 0.91 3.80
N LEU A 16 -3.96 -0.36 3.46
CA LEU A 16 -5.18 -0.80 2.79
C LEU A 16 -6.41 -0.66 3.70
N HIS A 17 -6.26 -1.00 4.99
CA HIS A 17 -7.33 -0.82 5.96
C HIS A 17 -7.66 0.66 6.13
N ASP A 18 -6.65 1.51 6.28
CA ASP A 18 -6.83 2.95 6.46
C ASP A 18 -7.45 3.60 5.21
N LEU A 19 -7.06 3.16 4.01
CA LEU A 19 -7.69 3.60 2.76
C LEU A 19 -9.18 3.22 2.69
N ASP A 20 -9.54 2.02 3.11
CA ASP A 20 -10.94 1.59 3.16
C ASP A 20 -11.75 2.43 4.17
N GLN A 21 -11.19 2.69 5.35
CA GLN A 21 -11.81 3.55 6.35
C GLN A 21 -11.98 4.99 5.85
N ALA A 22 -10.97 5.57 5.21
CA ALA A 22 -11.03 6.90 4.63
C ALA A 22 -12.14 7.00 3.55
N ARG A 23 -12.23 6.01 2.67
CA ARG A 23 -13.29 5.93 1.65
C ARG A 23 -14.68 5.79 2.27
N ALA A 24 -14.82 4.94 3.28
CA ALA A 24 -16.09 4.76 3.99
C ALA A 24 -16.55 6.04 4.72
N ALA A 25 -15.59 6.83 5.22
CA ALA A 25 -15.86 8.10 5.89
C ALA A 25 -16.11 9.28 4.92
N GLY A 26 -15.86 9.11 3.62
CA GLY A 26 -15.88 10.20 2.65
C GLY A 26 -14.74 11.20 2.84
N ASP A 27 -13.64 10.78 3.45
CA ASP A 27 -12.43 11.59 3.60
C ASP A 27 -11.53 11.43 2.36
N ASP A 28 -11.82 12.24 1.35
CA ASP A 28 -11.11 12.21 0.07
C ASP A 28 -9.62 12.53 0.22
N TYR A 29 -9.25 13.38 1.18
CA TYR A 29 -7.85 13.73 1.42
C TYR A 29 -7.09 12.55 2.01
N ALA A 30 -7.62 11.93 3.07
CA ALA A 30 -7.01 10.73 3.65
C ALA A 30 -6.94 9.59 2.64
N ALA A 31 -7.99 9.41 1.83
CA ALA A 31 -7.98 8.40 0.77
C ALA A 31 -6.87 8.65 -0.27
N GLN A 32 -6.61 9.91 -0.64
CA GLN A 32 -5.51 10.26 -1.53
C GLN A 32 -4.14 10.00 -0.89
N VAL A 33 -3.97 10.34 0.39
CA VAL A 33 -2.73 10.09 1.14
C VAL A 33 -2.41 8.59 1.16
N HIS A 34 -3.33 7.75 1.59
CA HIS A 34 -3.09 6.30 1.67
C HIS A 34 -2.91 5.64 0.30
N THR A 35 -3.55 6.19 -0.74
CA THR A 35 -3.30 5.74 -2.12
C THR A 35 -1.83 5.98 -2.52
N GLY A 36 -1.27 7.17 -2.24
CA GLY A 36 0.13 7.50 -2.53
C GLY A 36 1.14 6.68 -1.71
N GLU A 37 0.80 6.32 -0.46
CA GLU A 37 1.59 5.39 0.35
C GLU A 37 1.64 3.98 -0.29
N LEU A 38 0.51 3.47 -0.76
CA LEU A 38 0.42 2.17 -1.43
C LEU A 38 1.18 2.15 -2.77
N GLU A 39 1.14 3.23 -3.53
CA GLU A 39 1.97 3.39 -4.75
C GLU A 39 3.48 3.36 -4.42
N SER A 40 3.87 4.01 -3.31
CA SER A 40 5.25 4.00 -2.85
C SER A 40 5.70 2.59 -2.44
N PHE A 41 4.84 1.83 -1.76
CA PHE A 41 5.12 0.42 -1.45
C PHE A 41 5.16 -0.45 -2.70
N ALA A 42 4.31 -0.19 -3.70
CA ALA A 42 4.31 -0.93 -4.96
C ALA A 42 5.63 -0.76 -5.72
N ARG A 43 6.16 0.48 -5.73
CA ARG A 43 7.48 0.78 -6.29
C ARG A 43 8.58 0.07 -5.51
N LEU A 44 8.60 0.20 -4.18
CA LEU A 44 9.61 -0.43 -3.33
C LEU A 44 9.61 -1.96 -3.47
N ALA A 45 8.44 -2.59 -3.51
CA ALA A 45 8.31 -4.02 -3.74
C ALA A 45 8.90 -4.43 -5.09
N THR A 46 8.62 -3.67 -6.15
CA THR A 46 9.14 -3.91 -7.51
C THR A 46 10.66 -3.78 -7.56
N GLU A 47 11.23 -2.73 -6.97
CA GLU A 47 12.68 -2.50 -6.88
C GLU A 47 13.42 -3.64 -6.16
N ASN A 48 12.76 -4.28 -5.21
CA ASN A 48 13.30 -5.41 -4.44
C ASN A 48 12.92 -6.79 -5.01
N GLY A 49 12.28 -6.85 -6.18
CA GLY A 49 11.85 -8.11 -6.80
C GLY A 49 10.75 -8.86 -6.03
N LEU A 50 10.00 -8.15 -5.19
CA LEU A 50 8.94 -8.72 -4.35
C LEU A 50 7.59 -8.70 -5.08
N THR A 51 6.89 -9.83 -5.02
CA THR A 51 5.51 -9.93 -5.49
C THR A 51 4.56 -9.81 -4.30
N VAL A 52 3.75 -8.75 -4.33
CA VAL A 52 2.72 -8.43 -3.34
C VAL A 52 1.42 -8.21 -4.12
N PRO A 53 0.53 -9.22 -4.20
CA PRO A 53 -0.69 -9.16 -5.01
C PRO A 53 -1.60 -7.98 -4.66
N GLU A 54 -1.66 -7.61 -3.38
CA GLU A 54 -2.49 -6.55 -2.85
C GLU A 54 -2.08 -5.16 -3.38
N LEU A 55 -0.83 -5.03 -3.83
CA LEU A 55 -0.29 -3.82 -4.42
C LEU A 55 -0.54 -3.70 -5.92
N ALA A 56 -1.08 -4.74 -6.57
CA ALA A 56 -1.32 -4.73 -8.02
C ALA A 56 -2.11 -3.50 -8.52
N PRO A 57 -3.16 -3.01 -7.82
CA PRO A 57 -3.89 -1.80 -8.24
C PRO A 57 -3.04 -0.52 -8.21
N PHE A 58 -1.94 -0.49 -7.46
CA PHE A 58 -1.13 0.70 -7.18
C PHE A 58 0.20 0.70 -7.96
N ARG A 59 0.38 -0.25 -8.89
CA ARG A 59 1.61 -0.36 -9.70
C ARG A 59 1.65 0.58 -10.90
N ALA A 60 0.56 1.30 -11.20
CA ALA A 60 0.38 1.98 -12.48
C ALA A 60 -0.43 3.29 -12.39
N ALA A 61 -0.17 4.12 -11.37
CA ALA A 61 -0.60 5.52 -11.38
C ALA A 61 0.55 6.44 -11.81
#